data_AF-T1AFX0-F1
#
_entry.id   AF-T1AFX0-F1
#
_cell.length_a   1.000
_cell.length_b   1.000
_cell.length_c   1.000
_cell.angle_alpha   90.00
_cell.angle_beta   90.00
_cell.angle_gamma   90.00
#
_symmetry.space_group_name_H-M   'P 1'
#
loop_
_entity.id
_entity.type
_entity.pdbx_description
1 polymer ?
#
loop_
_entity_poly.entity_id
_entity_poly.type
_entity_poly.pdbx_seq_one_letter_code
_entity_poly.pdbx_strand_id
1 'polypeptide(L)' 'MSLIILDRDGVINADSDRFIKSPEEWHPIPGSLAAIRPPQP' A
#
# COMPACT_ATOMS: atom_id res chain seq x y z
N MET A 1 -22.40 2.93 5.49
CA MET A 1 -21.02 3.36 5.21
C MET A 1 -20.08 2.25 5.62
N SER A 2 -19.15 1.84 4.77
CA SER A 2 -18.10 0.89 5.15
C SER A 2 -16.79 1.66 5.29
N LEU A 3 -16.07 1.41 6.38
CA LEU A 3 -14.74 1.97 6.64
C LEU A 3 -13.76 0.80 6.71
N ILE A 4 -12.69 0.89 5.92
CA ILE A 4 -11.60 -0.08 5.91
C ILE A 4 -10.34 0.67 6.36
N ILE A 5 -9.64 0.12 7.34
CA ILE A 5 -8.34 0.62 7.79
C ILE A 5 -7.29 -0.34 7.25
N LEU A 6 -6.26 0.20 6.62
CA LEU A 6 -5.16 -0.56 6.03
C LEU A 6 -3.86 -0.17 6.70
N ASP A 7 -3.02 -1.17 6.94
CA ASP A 7 -1.61 -0.92 7.23
C ASP A 7 -0.87 -0.53 5.95
N ARG A 8 0.34 0.00 6.08
CA ARG A 8 1.15 0.53 4.98
C ARG A 8 2.19 -0.49 4.51
N ASP A 9 3.12 -0.86 5.37
CA ASP A 9 4.25 -1.75 5.05
C ASP A 9 3.79 -3.21 5.09
N GLY A 10 4.15 -3.99 4.07
CA GLY A 10 3.65 -5.36 3.88
C GLY A 10 2.21 -5.47 3.38
N VAL A 11 1.48 -4.35 3.25
CA VAL A 11 0.08 -4.32 2.76
C VAL A 11 -0.04 -3.48 1.49
N ILE A 12 0.33 -2.19 1.54
CA ILE A 12 0.28 -1.30 0.38
C ILE A 12 1.61 -1.35 -0.37
N ASN A 13 2.72 -1.28 0.35
CA ASN A 13 4.07 -1.39 -0.18
C ASN A 13 4.84 -2.56 0.42
N ALA A 14 5.94 -2.94 -0.24
CA ALA A 14 6.85 -3.95 0.28
C ALA A 14 7.34 -3.54 1.68
N ASP A 15 7.38 -4.51 2.59
CA ASP A 15 7.93 -4.31 3.93
C ASP A 15 9.47 -4.24 3.89
N SER A 16 10.07 -3.65 4.92
CA SER A 16 11.52 -3.52 5.08
C SER A 16 11.93 -3.62 6.55
N ASP A 17 12.72 -4.64 6.87
CA ASP A 17 13.35 -4.80 8.19
C ASP A 17 14.23 -3.61 8.59
N ARG A 18 14.62 -2.77 7.63
CA ARG A 18 15.51 -1.62 7.83
C ARG A 18 14.78 -0.27 7.81
N PHE A 19 13.45 -0.29 7.86
CA PHE A 19 12.56 0.87 7.65
C PHE A 19 12.66 1.44 6.22
N ILE A 20 11.56 2.07 5.78
CA ILE A 20 11.52 2.87 4.55
C ILE A 20 11.74 4.34 4.95
N LYS A 21 12.80 4.94 4.44
CA LYS A 21 13.32 6.25 4.89
C LYS A 21 13.26 7.32 3.81
N SER A 22 13.01 6.93 2.56
CA SER A 22 12.84 7.86 1.44
C SER A 22 11.71 7.40 0.51
N PRO A 23 11.13 8.31 -0.29
CA PRO A 23 10.09 7.96 -1.26
C PRO A 23 10.55 6.95 -2.31
N GLU A 24 11.84 6.96 -2.67
CA GLU A 24 12.40 6.07 -3.68
C GLU A 24 12.46 4.61 -3.21
N GLU A 25 12.55 4.38 -1.89
CA GLU A 25 12.49 3.05 -1.27
C GLU A 25 11.04 2.52 -1.19
N TRP A 26 10.05 3.37 -1.43
CA TRP A 26 8.65 2.97 -1.40
C TRP A 26 8.26 2.27 -2.71
N HIS A 27 8.09 0.96 -2.63
CA HIS A 27 7.70 0.14 -3.79
C HIS A 27 6.34 -0.52 -3.53
N PRO A 28 5.31 -0.25 -4.35
CA PRO A 28 3.99 -0.81 -4.15
C PRO A 28 4.00 -2.33 -4.35
N ILE A 29 3.24 -3.04 -3.52
CA ILE A 29 2.95 -4.46 -3.76
C ILE A 29 2.09 -4.57 -5.02
N PRO A 30 2.37 -5.50 -5.94
CA PRO A 30 1.56 -5.67 -7.14
C PRO A 30 0.06 -5.78 -6.84
N GLY A 31 -0.74 -4.90 -7.44
CA GLY A 31 -2.19 -4.89 -7.29
C GLY A 31 -2.73 -4.12 -6.08
N SER A 32 -1.91 -3.74 -5.09
CA SER A 32 -2.39 -3.05 -3.88
C SER A 32 -3.08 -1.71 -4.20
N LEU A 33 -2.48 -0.91 -5.09
CA LEU A 33 -3.04 0.36 -5.53
C LEU A 33 -4.36 0.19 -6.30
N ALA A 34 -4.47 -0.88 -7.09
CA ALA A 34 -5.70 -1.16 -7.83
C ALA A 34 -6.84 -1.58 -6.90
N ALA A 35 -6.52 -2.29 -5.81
CA ALA A 35 -7.48 -2.71 -4.79
C ALA A 35 -8.03 -1.55 -3.94
N ILE A 36 -7.22 -0.51 -3.72
CA ILE A 36 -7.63 0.69 -2.96
C ILE A 36 -8.47 1.64 -3.81
N ARG A 37 -8.29 1.62 -5.14
CA ARG A 37 -9.02 2.51 -6.04
C ARG A 37 -10.54 2.28 -5.90
N PRO A 38 -11.36 3.34 -5.94
CA PRO A 38 -12.81 3.19 -6.01
C PRO A 38 -13.22 2.28 -7.17
N PRO A 39 -14.36 1.56 -7.04
CA PRO A 39 -14.91 0.80 -8.16
C PRO A 39 -15.15 1.74 -9.34
N GLN A 40 -14.68 1.32 -10.52
CA GLN A 40 -14.90 2.03 -11.78
C GLN A 40 -16.11 1.38 -12.48
N PRO A 41 -16.96 2.18 -13.16
CA PRO A 41 -18.06 1.65 -13.97
C PRO A 41 -17.58 0.80 -15.16
#